data_AF-A0A7T4QPM9-F1
#
_entry.id   AF-A0A7T4QPM9-F1
#
_cell.length_a   1.000
_cell.length_b   1.000
_cell.length_c   1.000
_cell.angle_alpha   90.00
_cell.angle_beta   90.00
_cell.angle_gamma   90.00
#
_symmetry.space_group_name_H-M   'P 1'
#
loop_
_entity.id
_entity.type
_entity.pdbx_description
1 polymer ?
#
loop_
_entity_poly.entity_id
_entity_poly.type
_entity_poly.pdbx_seq_one_letter_code
_entity_poly.pdbx_strand_id
1 'polypeptide(L)'
;MKKIIAVSFVLLTMISCRNRDSKTESVNTAVQELTNKTVTFSEPACYVYDDGKNHISMEFTEIGAICKGNLTYAFAEKDKNIGTFIGKLEGDILLADYTFQSEGMESVRQVAFKVSKDTLIEGYGDMNAEGTAFKDIKHLNFTSTMPLVKSDCAEQKDACLFEEGKSYSELEQRCITLATLKTTLNPLKEGTRTDGKKAYVYFSSDNAKAEVFLPNSNKGIVLEKKGEGNWVSENYILMAWKGYVLQEKGIAIYGG
;
A
#
# COMPACT_ATOMS: atom_id res chain seq x y z
N MET A 1 -53.80 63.56 17.67
CA MET A 1 -53.84 63.29 16.21
C MET A 1 -53.80 61.77 16.06
N LYS A 2 -54.94 61.05 16.07
CA LYS A 2 -55.74 60.61 14.89
C LYS A 2 -54.82 60.13 13.75
N LYS A 3 -54.82 58.86 13.33
CA LYS A 3 -55.99 58.04 12.94
C LYS A 3 -55.81 56.54 13.22
N ILE A 4 -56.88 55.95 13.75
CA ILE A 4 -57.28 54.52 13.71
C ILE A 4 -58.12 54.32 12.44
N ILE A 5 -58.13 53.11 11.85
CA ILE A 5 -59.21 52.41 11.10
C ILE A 5 -58.61 51.06 10.64
N ALA A 6 -58.94 49.90 11.23
CA ALA A 6 -60.14 49.04 11.09
C ALA A 6 -60.14 48.20 9.78
N VAL A 7 -59.88 46.88 9.87
CA VAL A 7 -60.83 45.72 9.96
C VAL A 7 -61.45 45.31 8.62
N SER A 8 -61.22 44.04 8.21
CA SER A 8 -62.16 43.05 7.63
C SER A 8 -61.31 41.88 7.10
N PHE A 9 -61.31 40.65 7.65
CA PHE A 9 -62.33 39.59 7.73
C PHE A 9 -62.87 39.14 6.36
N VAL A 10 -63.01 37.80 6.19
CA VAL A 10 -63.76 37.03 5.15
C VAL A 10 -62.94 36.68 3.88
N LEU A 11 -62.86 35.45 3.34
CA LEU A 11 -63.55 34.15 3.52
C LEU A 11 -62.65 32.99 3.01
N LEU A 12 -62.80 31.80 3.60
CA LEU A 12 -62.41 30.50 3.01
C LEU A 12 -63.16 30.24 1.69
N THR A 13 -62.48 29.61 0.73
CA THR A 13 -63.10 28.55 -0.11
C THR A 13 -62.10 27.44 -0.39
N MET A 14 -62.40 26.25 0.13
CA MET A 14 -61.85 24.98 -0.33
C MET A 14 -62.49 24.63 -1.67
N ILE A 15 -61.66 24.30 -2.67
CA ILE A 15 -62.13 23.59 -3.86
C ILE A 15 -61.57 22.17 -3.76
N SER A 16 -62.45 21.30 -3.26
CA SER A 16 -62.39 19.86 -3.42
C SER A 16 -62.94 19.51 -4.79
N CYS A 17 -62.19 18.74 -5.58
CA CYS A 17 -62.76 17.97 -6.70
C CYS A 17 -62.60 16.48 -6.40
N ARG A 18 -63.76 15.81 -6.47
CA ARG A 18 -64.05 14.41 -6.18
C ARG A 18 -63.42 13.43 -7.16
N ASN A 19 -63.14 12.24 -6.63
CA ASN A 19 -62.90 10.96 -7.32
C ASN A 19 -63.78 10.73 -8.56
N ARG A 20 -63.15 10.10 -9.56
CA ARG A 20 -63.74 9.01 -10.33
C ARG A 20 -62.77 7.83 -10.31
N ASP A 21 -63.23 6.72 -9.73
CA ASP A 21 -62.52 5.44 -9.69
C ASP A 21 -62.81 4.56 -10.92
N SER A 22 -61.85 3.67 -11.14
CA SER A 22 -61.87 2.42 -11.90
C SER A 22 -61.58 2.46 -13.41
N LYS A 23 -60.34 2.09 -13.75
CA LYS A 23 -60.08 0.74 -14.28
C LYS A 23 -58.68 0.26 -13.87
N THR A 24 -58.69 -0.92 -13.28
CA THR A 24 -57.55 -1.78 -12.95
C THR A 24 -56.84 -2.26 -14.21
N GLU A 25 -55.51 -2.16 -14.23
CA GLU A 25 -54.60 -3.15 -14.82
C GLU A 25 -53.21 -2.97 -14.18
N SER A 26 -52.48 -4.06 -14.08
CA SER A 26 -51.51 -4.35 -13.02
C SER A 26 -50.05 -4.20 -13.45
N VAL A 27 -49.19 -3.81 -12.50
CA VAL A 27 -47.81 -4.32 -12.29
C VAL A 27 -46.79 -4.03 -13.41
N ASN A 28 -45.89 -3.06 -13.20
CA ASN A 28 -44.53 -3.26 -12.66
C ASN A 28 -43.64 -2.03 -12.86
N THR A 29 -42.87 -1.73 -11.82
CA THR A 29 -41.44 -1.32 -11.82
C THR A 29 -40.94 -0.37 -12.91
N ALA A 30 -40.63 0.86 -12.49
CA ALA A 30 -39.49 1.63 -12.98
C ALA A 30 -38.97 2.56 -11.86
N VAL A 31 -38.51 1.95 -10.77
CA VAL A 31 -37.46 2.56 -9.93
C VAL A 31 -36.16 1.92 -10.40
N GLN A 32 -35.49 2.56 -11.35
CA GLN A 32 -34.20 2.18 -11.92
C GLN A 32 -33.77 3.37 -12.81
N GLU A 33 -32.59 3.98 -12.73
CA GLU A 33 -31.32 3.54 -12.17
C GLU A 33 -30.42 4.76 -11.83
N LEU A 34 -29.99 4.88 -10.56
CA LEU A 34 -28.62 5.28 -10.28
C LEU A 34 -27.84 3.99 -10.02
N THR A 35 -27.59 3.23 -11.08
CA THR A 35 -26.76 2.04 -11.03
C THR A 35 -25.31 2.45 -10.93
N ASN A 36 -24.71 2.12 -9.78
CA ASN A 36 -23.33 1.69 -9.59
C ASN A 36 -22.33 2.21 -10.63
N LYS A 37 -21.75 3.39 -10.37
CA LYS A 37 -20.41 3.68 -10.89
C LYS A 37 -19.46 2.73 -10.18
N THR A 38 -19.24 1.55 -10.76
CA THR A 38 -18.20 0.61 -10.35
C THR A 38 -16.88 1.36 -10.30
N VAL A 39 -16.30 1.47 -9.11
CA VAL A 39 -14.95 2.00 -8.92
C VAL A 39 -14.02 1.01 -9.60
N THR A 40 -13.66 1.31 -10.85
CA THR A 40 -12.81 0.46 -11.67
C THR A 40 -11.37 0.89 -11.44
N PHE A 41 -10.70 0.16 -10.54
CA PHE A 41 -9.25 0.08 -10.53
C PHE A 41 -8.80 -0.40 -11.91
N SER A 42 -8.18 0.47 -12.70
CA SER A 42 -7.82 0.19 -14.09
C SER A 42 -6.32 0.13 -14.34
N GLU A 43 -5.50 0.61 -13.40
CA GLU A 43 -4.05 0.68 -13.53
C GLU A 43 -3.37 0.41 -12.17
N PRO A 44 -2.18 -0.23 -12.16
CA PRO A 44 -1.30 -0.27 -10.99
C PRO A 44 -1.23 1.09 -10.29
N ALA A 45 -1.38 1.09 -8.97
CA ALA A 45 -1.49 2.32 -8.19
C ALA A 45 -0.90 2.14 -6.81
N CYS A 46 -0.32 3.21 -6.29
CA CYS A 46 0.19 3.26 -4.92
C CYS A 46 -0.75 4.10 -4.05
N TYR A 47 -0.95 3.65 -2.82
CA TYR A 47 -1.74 4.34 -1.82
C TYR A 47 -0.90 4.45 -0.55
N VAL A 48 -0.82 5.65 0.01
CA VAL A 48 0.01 5.91 1.18
C VAL A 48 -0.75 6.69 2.23
N TYR A 49 -0.50 6.31 3.48
CA TYR A 49 -0.71 7.14 4.64
C TYR A 49 0.66 7.43 5.27
N ASP A 50 0.95 8.71 5.52
CA ASP A 50 2.15 9.14 6.24
C ASP A 50 1.82 10.36 7.11
N ASP A 51 2.01 10.25 8.42
CA ASP A 51 1.82 11.35 9.38
C ASP A 51 3.15 11.82 10.01
N GLY A 52 4.28 11.39 9.43
CA GLY A 52 5.64 11.61 9.94
C GLY A 52 6.06 10.65 11.07
N LYS A 53 5.14 9.86 11.62
CA LYS A 53 5.41 8.84 12.65
C LYS A 53 5.09 7.43 12.16
N ASN A 54 3.94 7.29 11.52
CA ASN A 54 3.40 6.07 10.95
C ASN A 54 3.45 6.18 9.43
N HIS A 55 3.80 5.09 8.78
CA HIS A 55 3.79 4.96 7.34
C HIS A 55 3.09 3.66 6.95
N ILE A 56 2.04 3.76 6.14
CA ILE A 56 1.37 2.61 5.54
C ILE A 56 1.40 2.79 4.04
N SER A 57 1.92 1.82 3.31
CA SER A 57 1.97 1.85 1.84
C SER A 57 1.34 0.58 1.27
N MET A 58 0.51 0.75 0.25
CA MET A 58 -0.09 -0.33 -0.52
C MET A 58 0.14 -0.08 -2.00
N GLU A 59 0.86 -0.97 -2.66
CA GLU A 59 1.15 -0.93 -4.09
C GLU A 59 0.39 -2.07 -4.76
N PHE A 60 -0.48 -1.75 -5.73
CA PHE A 60 -1.07 -2.76 -6.60
C PHE A 60 -0.13 -3.06 -7.75
N THR A 61 0.36 -4.30 -7.84
CA THR A 61 1.24 -4.75 -8.92
C THR A 61 0.47 -5.47 -10.02
N GLU A 62 -0.67 -6.06 -9.69
CA GLU A 62 -1.59 -6.70 -10.63
C GLU A 62 -3.03 -6.35 -10.26
N ILE A 63 -3.82 -5.91 -11.23
CA ILE A 63 -5.23 -5.57 -11.05
C ILE A 63 -6.05 -6.32 -12.09
N GLY A 64 -7.03 -7.09 -11.59
CA GLY A 64 -7.95 -7.87 -12.41
C GLY A 64 -8.96 -8.58 -11.53
N ALA A 65 -9.38 -9.78 -11.94
CA ALA A 65 -10.24 -10.63 -11.11
C ALA A 65 -9.59 -11.00 -9.76
N ILE A 66 -8.25 -11.07 -9.75
CA ILE A 66 -7.43 -11.16 -8.54
C ILE A 66 -6.53 -9.93 -8.54
N CYS A 67 -6.48 -9.24 -7.40
CA CYS A 67 -5.56 -8.14 -7.16
C CYS A 67 -4.36 -8.67 -6.40
N LYS A 68 -3.16 -8.25 -6.78
CA LYS A 68 -1.92 -8.56 -6.07
C LYS A 68 -1.12 -7.31 -5.83
N GLY A 69 -0.27 -7.34 -4.83
CA GLY A 69 0.56 -6.20 -4.52
C GLY A 69 1.38 -6.33 -3.26
N ASN A 70 2.03 -5.23 -2.90
CA ASN A 70 2.80 -5.09 -1.68
C ASN A 70 2.00 -4.29 -0.66
N LEU A 71 2.13 -4.64 0.61
CA LEU A 71 1.54 -3.90 1.72
C LEU A 71 2.56 -3.79 2.84
N THR A 72 2.76 -2.58 3.33
CA THR A 72 3.67 -2.26 4.43
C THR A 72 2.90 -1.53 5.51
N TYR A 73 3.05 -2.00 6.75
CA TYR A 73 2.63 -1.29 7.95
C TYR A 73 3.87 -0.96 8.79
N ALA A 74 4.24 0.31 8.84
CA ALA A 74 5.31 0.83 9.68
C ALA A 74 4.72 1.79 10.71
N PHE A 75 4.26 1.24 11.84
CA PHE A 75 3.74 2.05 12.95
C PHE A 75 4.88 2.50 13.87
N ALA A 76 4.74 3.69 14.45
CA ALA A 76 5.66 4.16 15.46
C ALA A 76 5.70 3.19 16.65
N GLU A 77 6.90 2.94 17.19
CA GLU A 77 7.13 2.09 18.38
C GLU A 77 6.71 0.62 18.22
N LYS A 78 6.40 0.17 17.00
CA LYS A 78 6.07 -1.21 16.68
C LYS A 78 7.06 -1.78 15.67
N ASP A 79 7.11 -3.10 15.63
CA ASP A 79 7.79 -3.79 14.55
C ASP A 79 7.01 -3.60 13.25
N LYS A 80 7.77 -3.38 12.18
CA LYS A 80 7.22 -3.14 10.86
C LYS A 80 6.84 -4.47 10.22
N ASN A 81 5.64 -4.53 9.67
CA ASN A 81 5.18 -5.66 8.88
C ASN A 81 5.30 -5.29 7.40
N ILE A 82 6.05 -6.08 6.65
CA ILE A 82 6.17 -5.96 5.20
C ILE A 82 5.74 -7.28 4.59
N GLY A 83 4.95 -7.20 3.53
CA GLY A 83 4.47 -8.40 2.88
C GLY A 83 3.81 -8.13 1.55
N THR A 84 3.18 -9.19 1.05
CA THR A 84 2.40 -9.17 -0.18
C THR A 84 0.95 -9.50 0.12
N PHE A 85 0.03 -8.98 -0.68
CA PHE A 85 -1.37 -9.38 -0.61
C PHE A 85 -1.83 -10.04 -1.90
N ILE A 86 -2.78 -10.96 -1.76
CA ILE A 86 -3.56 -11.53 -2.86
C ILE A 86 -5.03 -11.41 -2.45
N GLY A 87 -5.84 -10.74 -3.26
CA GLY A 87 -7.21 -10.44 -2.90
C GLY A 87 -8.16 -10.30 -4.07
N LYS A 88 -9.43 -10.03 -3.76
CA LYS A 88 -10.49 -9.79 -4.73
C LYS A 88 -11.21 -8.50 -4.39
N LEU A 89 -11.50 -7.73 -5.43
CA LEU A 89 -12.35 -6.54 -5.35
C LEU A 89 -13.79 -6.97 -5.63
N GLU A 90 -14.65 -6.92 -4.62
CA GLU A 90 -16.09 -7.18 -4.73
C GLU A 90 -16.85 -5.88 -4.43
N GLY A 91 -17.46 -5.29 -5.46
CA GLY A 91 -18.04 -3.97 -5.35
C GLY A 91 -16.97 -2.92 -5.07
N ASP A 92 -17.05 -2.26 -3.91
CA ASP A 92 -16.08 -1.28 -3.42
C ASP A 92 -15.20 -1.84 -2.28
N ILE A 93 -15.22 -3.14 -2.01
CA ILE A 93 -14.43 -3.76 -0.94
C ILE A 93 -13.37 -4.68 -1.56
N LEU A 94 -12.11 -4.38 -1.31
CA LEU A 94 -11.01 -5.32 -1.50
C LEU A 94 -10.89 -6.17 -0.24
N LEU A 95 -11.10 -7.48 -0.38
CA LEU A 95 -10.75 -8.47 0.65
C LEU A 95 -9.51 -9.22 0.19
N ALA A 96 -8.46 -9.25 1.01
CA ALA A 96 -7.19 -9.84 0.64
C ALA A 96 -6.56 -10.64 1.78
N ASP A 97 -5.88 -11.72 1.43
CA ASP A 97 -4.94 -12.40 2.32
C ASP A 97 -3.60 -11.67 2.24
N TYR A 98 -3.14 -11.15 3.37
CA TYR A 98 -1.87 -10.46 3.54
C TYR A 98 -0.86 -11.39 4.20
N THR A 99 0.18 -11.74 3.44
CA THR A 99 1.29 -12.59 3.87
C THR A 99 2.49 -11.73 4.22
N PHE A 100 2.96 -11.81 5.47
CA PHE A 100 4.05 -10.97 5.99
C PHE A 100 4.97 -11.75 6.91
N GLN A 101 6.18 -11.24 7.10
CA GLN A 101 7.16 -11.79 8.03
C GLN A 101 6.97 -11.19 9.42
N SER A 102 6.89 -12.04 10.45
CA SER A 102 6.83 -11.68 11.86
C SER A 102 7.77 -12.58 12.64
N GLU A 103 8.74 -12.00 13.35
CA GLU A 103 9.74 -12.76 14.14
C GLU A 103 10.50 -13.85 13.34
N GLY A 104 10.67 -13.64 12.02
CA GLY A 104 11.30 -14.62 11.13
C GLY A 104 10.39 -15.78 10.71
N MET A 105 9.10 -15.73 11.04
CA MET A 105 8.08 -16.65 10.57
C MET A 105 7.12 -15.94 9.62
N GLU A 106 6.75 -16.64 8.55
CA GLU A 106 5.68 -16.18 7.66
C GLU A 106 4.33 -16.31 8.35
N SER A 107 3.52 -15.27 8.29
CA SER A 107 2.17 -15.19 8.83
C SER A 107 1.20 -14.70 7.76
N VAL A 108 -0.04 -15.18 7.80
CA VAL A 108 -1.10 -14.75 6.90
C VAL A 108 -2.29 -14.25 7.71
N ARG A 109 -2.79 -13.06 7.37
CA ARG A 109 -4.04 -12.52 7.92
C ARG A 109 -4.88 -11.86 6.84
N GLN A 110 -6.20 -11.91 6.97
CA GLN A 110 -7.08 -11.14 6.12
C GLN A 110 -7.03 -9.66 6.46
N VAL A 111 -7.04 -8.85 5.42
CA VAL A 111 -7.22 -7.40 5.46
C VAL A 111 -8.36 -7.04 4.51
N ALA A 112 -9.09 -5.98 4.86
CA ALA A 112 -10.15 -5.46 4.02
C ALA A 112 -9.97 -3.96 3.83
N PHE A 113 -10.16 -3.48 2.61
CA PHE A 113 -10.09 -2.06 2.29
C PHE A 113 -11.34 -1.66 1.52
N LYS A 114 -12.03 -0.64 2.03
CA LYS A 114 -13.07 0.04 1.27
C LYS A 114 -12.42 1.04 0.33
N VAL A 115 -12.68 0.88 -0.96
CA VAL A 115 -12.21 1.74 -2.02
C VAL A 115 -13.20 2.90 -2.20
N SER A 116 -12.71 4.13 -2.08
CA SER A 116 -13.51 5.32 -2.36
C SER A 116 -12.68 6.32 -3.17
N LYS A 117 -12.93 6.39 -4.47
CA LYS A 117 -12.16 7.21 -5.43
C LYS A 117 -10.66 6.91 -5.32
N ASP A 118 -9.89 7.86 -4.80
CA ASP A 118 -8.44 7.82 -4.64
C ASP A 118 -8.06 7.53 -3.19
N THR A 119 -8.90 6.81 -2.44
CA THR A 119 -8.68 6.51 -1.02
C THR A 119 -9.04 5.07 -0.71
N LEU A 120 -8.21 4.43 0.12
CA LEU A 120 -8.47 3.14 0.74
C LEU A 120 -8.66 3.35 2.24
N ILE A 121 -9.77 2.84 2.76
CA ILE A 121 -10.08 2.87 4.19
C ILE A 121 -10.00 1.43 4.69
N GLU A 122 -9.06 1.14 5.59
CA GLU A 122 -8.97 -0.19 6.19
C GLU A 122 -10.24 -0.48 7.03
N GLY A 123 -10.75 -1.71 6.87
CA GLY A 123 -11.87 -2.25 7.59
C GLY A 123 -11.44 -3.17 8.72
N TYR A 124 -12.13 -3.08 9.85
CA TYR A 124 -11.90 -3.92 11.01
C TYR A 124 -13.16 -4.73 11.36
N GLY A 125 -12.96 -5.91 11.93
CA GLY A 125 -14.02 -6.80 12.38
C GLY A 125 -13.45 -7.94 13.21
N ASP A 126 -14.34 -8.74 13.79
CA ASP A 126 -13.93 -9.87 14.60
C ASP A 126 -13.21 -10.92 13.73
N MET A 127 -12.04 -11.37 14.20
CA MET A 127 -11.30 -12.46 13.56
C MET A 127 -11.75 -13.82 14.09
N ASN A 128 -11.50 -14.88 13.32
CA ASN A 128 -11.59 -16.28 13.75
C ASN A 128 -10.64 -16.57 14.94
N ALA A 129 -10.72 -17.76 15.51
CA ALA A 129 -9.93 -18.11 16.69
C ALA A 129 -8.41 -18.07 16.42
N GLU A 130 -8.04 -18.31 15.17
CA GLU A 130 -6.65 -18.32 14.69
C GLU A 130 -6.12 -16.90 14.40
N GLY A 131 -6.98 -15.88 14.36
CA GLY A 131 -6.60 -14.51 14.03
C GLY A 131 -6.28 -14.28 12.54
N THR A 132 -6.60 -15.22 11.67
CA THR A 132 -6.19 -15.24 10.25
C THR A 132 -7.26 -14.75 9.29
N ALA A 133 -8.55 -14.83 9.65
CA ALA A 133 -9.66 -14.46 8.77
C ALA A 133 -10.80 -13.77 9.52
N PHE A 134 -11.55 -12.91 8.83
CA PHE A 134 -12.73 -12.27 9.43
C PHE A 134 -13.85 -13.30 9.64
N LYS A 135 -14.52 -13.27 10.80
CA LYS A 135 -15.70 -14.10 11.09
C LYS A 135 -16.88 -13.74 10.21
N ASP A 136 -17.07 -12.45 9.94
CA ASP A 136 -18.19 -11.94 9.14
C ASP A 136 -17.77 -10.74 8.30
N ILE A 137 -17.50 -11.01 7.02
CA ILE A 137 -17.09 -10.01 6.03
C ILE A 137 -18.21 -8.97 5.77
N LYS A 138 -19.48 -9.32 6.02
CA LYS A 138 -20.61 -8.41 5.76
C LYS A 138 -20.78 -7.36 6.86
N HIS A 139 -20.16 -7.55 8.02
CA HIS A 139 -20.24 -6.66 9.18
C HIS A 139 -18.89 -5.96 9.49
N LEU A 140 -18.04 -5.80 8.49
CA LEU A 140 -16.81 -5.03 8.62
C LEU A 140 -17.09 -3.54 8.83
N ASN A 141 -16.27 -2.92 9.67
CA ASN A 141 -16.36 -1.52 10.03
C ASN A 141 -15.18 -0.74 9.43
N PHE A 142 -15.47 0.16 8.49
CA PHE A 142 -14.48 0.98 7.78
C PHE A 142 -14.35 2.36 8.43
N THR A 143 -13.77 2.40 9.62
CA THR A 143 -13.59 3.62 10.44
C THR A 143 -12.13 3.99 10.68
N SER A 144 -11.19 3.40 9.93
CA SER A 144 -9.77 3.73 10.05
C SER A 144 -9.53 5.23 9.92
N THR A 145 -8.76 5.78 10.87
CA THR A 145 -8.29 7.18 10.87
C THR A 145 -6.98 7.35 10.11
N MET A 146 -6.47 6.28 9.51
CA MET A 146 -5.27 6.26 8.67
C MET A 146 -5.65 5.91 7.23
N PRO A 147 -6.45 6.75 6.53
CA PRO A 147 -6.84 6.47 5.16
C PRO A 147 -5.62 6.54 4.24
N LEU A 148 -5.40 5.52 3.41
CA LEU A 148 -4.34 5.55 2.42
C LEU A 148 -4.85 6.31 1.19
N VAL A 149 -4.12 7.35 0.78
CA VAL A 149 -4.48 8.20 -0.35
C VAL A 149 -3.64 7.82 -1.56
N LYS A 150 -4.26 7.78 -2.74
CA LYS A 150 -3.59 7.47 -4.00
C LYS A 150 -2.44 8.45 -4.22
N SER A 151 -1.30 7.92 -4.64
CA SER A 151 -0.09 8.65 -4.95
C SER A 151 0.61 8.00 -6.13
N ASP A 152 1.51 8.73 -6.75
CA ASP A 152 2.33 8.21 -7.84
C ASP A 152 3.42 7.30 -7.27
N CYS A 153 3.51 6.07 -7.78
CA CYS A 153 4.49 5.08 -7.34
C CYS A 153 5.93 5.51 -7.63
N ALA A 154 6.17 6.20 -8.74
CA ALA A 154 7.49 6.73 -9.08
C ALA A 154 7.84 7.92 -8.18
N GLU A 155 6.88 8.80 -7.87
CA GLU A 155 7.11 9.88 -6.90
C GLU A 155 7.51 9.35 -5.52
N GLN A 156 6.91 8.25 -5.05
CA GLN A 156 7.33 7.62 -3.79
C GLN A 156 8.79 7.15 -3.80
N LYS A 157 9.26 6.63 -4.95
CA LYS A 157 10.62 6.15 -5.14
C LYS A 157 11.62 7.30 -5.29
N ASP A 158 11.23 8.31 -6.07
CA ASP A 158 12.07 9.47 -6.40
C ASP A 158 12.08 10.53 -5.28
N ALA A 159 11.11 10.52 -4.36
CA ALA A 159 11.06 11.44 -3.22
C ALA A 159 12.18 11.21 -2.19
N CYS A 160 12.96 10.13 -2.30
CA CYS A 160 14.05 9.88 -1.36
C CYS A 160 15.22 10.84 -1.60
N LEU A 161 15.64 11.52 -0.53
CA LEU A 161 16.74 12.50 -0.54
C LEU A 161 18.10 11.78 -0.62
N PHE A 162 18.48 11.34 -1.83
CA PHE A 162 19.72 10.58 -2.08
C PHE A 162 20.98 11.29 -1.65
N GLU A 163 21.08 12.58 -1.96
CA GLU A 163 22.21 13.41 -1.55
C GLU A 163 22.31 13.58 -0.02
N GLU A 164 21.24 13.30 0.72
CA GLU A 164 21.23 13.25 2.20
C GLU A 164 21.50 11.83 2.75
N GLY A 165 21.90 10.90 1.90
CA GLY A 165 22.20 9.51 2.29
C GLY A 165 20.97 8.63 2.51
N LYS A 166 19.82 8.98 1.90
CA LYS A 166 18.61 8.16 1.90
C LYS A 166 18.39 7.49 0.55
N SER A 167 17.82 6.30 0.50
CA SER A 167 17.43 5.67 -0.78
C SER A 167 16.09 4.99 -0.61
N TYR A 168 15.30 4.92 -1.68
CA TYR A 168 14.17 4.00 -1.71
C TYR A 168 14.72 2.58 -1.71
N SER A 169 14.14 1.72 -0.88
CA SER A 169 14.44 0.29 -0.89
C SER A 169 13.23 -0.46 -1.42
N GLU A 170 13.45 -1.25 -2.46
CA GLU A 170 12.43 -2.13 -3.05
C GLU A 170 12.08 -3.28 -2.10
N LEU A 171 12.99 -3.67 -1.20
CA LEU A 171 12.70 -4.68 -0.17
C LEU A 171 11.92 -4.09 1.01
N GLU A 172 12.11 -2.82 1.32
CA GLU A 172 11.47 -2.16 2.46
C GLU A 172 10.22 -1.37 2.11
N GLN A 173 9.99 -1.10 0.82
CA GLN A 173 8.89 -0.31 0.24
C GLN A 173 8.73 1.09 0.89
N ARG A 174 9.89 1.74 1.15
CA ARG A 174 9.99 3.10 1.70
C ARG A 174 11.41 3.66 1.55
N CYS A 175 11.59 4.95 1.83
CA CYS A 175 12.92 5.54 2.01
C CYS A 175 13.60 5.00 3.29
N ILE A 176 14.87 4.60 3.16
CA ILE A 176 15.73 4.18 4.25
C ILE A 176 16.99 5.04 4.33
N THR A 177 17.54 5.21 5.54
CA THR A 177 18.81 5.89 5.74
C THR A 177 19.95 4.90 5.58
N LEU A 178 20.77 5.05 4.53
CA LEU A 178 21.82 4.10 4.18
C LEU A 178 22.84 3.90 5.31
N ALA A 179 23.19 4.98 6.00
CA ALA A 179 24.14 4.95 7.12
C ALA A 179 23.67 4.13 8.34
N THR A 180 22.38 3.77 8.43
CA THR A 180 21.86 2.91 9.50
C THR A 180 21.97 1.42 9.18
N LEU A 181 22.32 1.06 7.94
CA LEU A 181 22.50 -0.33 7.54
C LEU A 181 23.79 -0.91 8.11
N LYS A 182 23.72 -2.17 8.56
CA LYS A 182 24.83 -2.85 9.25
C LYS A 182 25.97 -3.24 8.32
N THR A 183 25.65 -3.56 7.06
CA THR A 183 26.64 -4.05 6.09
C THR A 183 27.04 -2.94 5.14
N THR A 184 28.34 -2.63 5.12
CA THR A 184 28.93 -1.60 4.25
C THR A 184 30.14 -2.16 3.53
N LEU A 185 30.28 -1.84 2.25
CA LEU A 185 31.38 -2.31 1.41
C LEU A 185 32.25 -1.14 0.94
N ASN A 186 33.56 -1.33 0.93
CA ASN A 186 34.51 -0.34 0.44
C ASN A 186 34.83 -0.60 -1.04
N PRO A 187 35.11 0.44 -1.84
CA PRO A 187 35.45 0.26 -3.24
C PRO A 187 36.74 -0.53 -3.41
N LEU A 188 36.76 -1.42 -4.41
CA LEU A 188 37.90 -2.22 -4.78
C LEU A 188 38.43 -1.79 -6.15
N LYS A 189 39.75 -1.83 -6.30
CA LYS A 189 40.44 -1.76 -7.60
C LYS A 189 41.39 -2.94 -7.67
N GLU A 190 41.22 -3.80 -8.66
CA GLU A 190 42.04 -5.01 -8.85
C GLU A 190 42.09 -5.88 -7.57
N GLY A 191 40.95 -6.01 -6.88
CA GLY A 191 40.83 -6.78 -5.64
C GLY A 191 41.39 -6.11 -4.38
N THR A 192 41.97 -4.91 -4.50
CA THR A 192 42.53 -4.17 -3.36
C THR A 192 41.59 -3.04 -2.95
N ARG A 193 41.41 -2.85 -1.63
CA ARG A 193 40.63 -1.74 -1.08
C ARG A 193 41.22 -0.40 -1.48
N THR A 194 40.35 0.52 -1.87
CA THR A 194 40.69 1.90 -2.22
C THR A 194 39.88 2.88 -1.39
N ASP A 195 40.31 4.15 -1.38
CA ASP A 195 39.52 5.23 -0.82
C ASP A 195 38.36 5.59 -1.75
N GLY A 196 37.20 5.88 -1.18
CA GLY A 196 36.03 6.32 -1.94
C GLY A 196 34.73 6.11 -1.18
N LYS A 197 33.62 6.49 -1.84
CA LYS A 197 32.28 6.31 -1.29
C LYS A 197 31.97 4.81 -1.16
N LYS A 198 31.36 4.44 -0.03
CA LYS A 198 30.98 3.05 0.27
C LYS A 198 29.69 2.65 -0.44
N ALA A 199 29.52 1.35 -0.66
CA ALA A 199 28.22 0.76 -0.95
C ALA A 199 27.59 0.23 0.35
N TYR A 200 26.27 0.13 0.37
CA TYR A 200 25.51 -0.39 1.50
C TYR A 200 24.71 -1.60 1.09
N VAL A 201 24.50 -2.53 2.03
CA VAL A 201 23.71 -3.74 1.77
C VAL A 201 22.64 -3.87 2.83
N TYR A 202 21.41 -4.04 2.38
CA TYR A 202 20.28 -4.49 3.19
C TYR A 202 20.00 -5.97 2.86
N PHE A 203 19.70 -6.78 3.87
CA PHE A 203 19.25 -8.16 3.68
C PHE A 203 17.80 -8.27 4.13
N SER A 204 16.97 -8.98 3.37
CA SER A 204 15.62 -9.32 3.82
C SER A 204 15.67 -10.13 5.11
N SER A 205 14.59 -10.10 5.89
CA SER A 205 14.51 -10.77 7.20
C SER A 205 14.75 -12.28 7.13
N ASP A 206 14.30 -12.92 6.06
CA ASP A 206 14.51 -14.34 5.74
C ASP A 206 15.86 -14.63 5.07
N ASN A 207 16.64 -13.58 4.78
CA ASN A 207 17.92 -13.64 4.08
C ASN A 207 17.83 -14.19 2.64
N ALA A 208 16.62 -14.31 2.07
CA ALA A 208 16.41 -14.79 0.71
C ALA A 208 16.79 -13.75 -0.35
N LYS A 209 16.79 -12.46 0.01
CA LYS A 209 17.16 -11.35 -0.87
C LYS A 209 18.17 -10.43 -0.20
N ALA A 210 18.99 -9.79 -1.02
CA ALA A 210 19.83 -8.67 -0.65
C ALA A 210 19.52 -7.49 -1.56
N GLU A 211 19.60 -6.27 -1.05
CA GLU A 211 19.51 -5.05 -1.85
C GLU A 211 20.77 -4.23 -1.64
N VAL A 212 21.44 -3.92 -2.74
CA VAL A 212 22.73 -3.22 -2.76
C VAL A 212 22.52 -1.79 -3.24
N PHE A 213 23.01 -0.82 -2.47
CA PHE A 213 22.97 0.60 -2.79
C PHE A 213 24.37 1.08 -3.14
N LEU A 214 24.58 1.38 -4.42
CA LEU A 214 25.84 1.92 -4.92
C LEU A 214 25.90 3.44 -4.74
N PRO A 215 27.06 4.02 -4.43
CA PRO A 215 27.17 5.44 -4.07
C PRO A 215 26.92 6.44 -5.20
N ASN A 216 26.80 5.97 -6.44
CA ASN A 216 26.55 6.78 -7.63
C ASN A 216 25.21 6.44 -8.30
N SER A 217 24.31 5.77 -7.58
CA SER A 217 22.99 5.37 -8.03
C SER A 217 21.98 5.63 -6.93
N ASN A 218 20.89 6.33 -7.25
CA ASN A 218 19.74 6.47 -6.35
C ASN A 218 18.82 5.23 -6.36
N LYS A 219 19.15 4.21 -7.15
CA LYS A 219 18.42 2.95 -7.25
C LYS A 219 19.18 1.82 -6.58
N GLY A 220 18.46 1.05 -5.77
CA GLY A 220 18.93 -0.21 -5.20
C GLY A 220 18.96 -1.33 -6.26
N ILE A 221 19.84 -2.30 -6.04
CA ILE A 221 19.95 -3.51 -6.86
C ILE A 221 19.49 -4.69 -6.02
N VAL A 222 18.33 -5.26 -6.35
CA VAL A 222 17.80 -6.45 -5.66
C VAL A 222 18.45 -7.72 -6.23
N LEU A 223 19.01 -8.53 -5.34
CA LEU A 223 19.64 -9.81 -5.64
C LEU A 223 18.89 -10.93 -4.91
N GLU A 224 18.75 -12.08 -5.56
CA GLU A 224 18.14 -13.27 -4.99
C GLU A 224 19.19 -14.29 -4.57
N LYS A 225 18.99 -14.94 -3.42
CA LYS A 225 19.86 -16.01 -2.96
C LYS A 225 19.80 -17.20 -3.93
N LYS A 226 20.95 -17.65 -4.43
CA LYS A 226 21.09 -18.82 -5.32
C LYS A 226 21.95 -19.93 -4.73
N GLY A 227 22.47 -19.74 -3.52
CA GLY A 227 23.27 -20.74 -2.82
C GLY A 227 23.64 -20.24 -1.42
N GLU A 228 24.39 -21.06 -0.68
CA GLU A 228 24.92 -20.65 0.60
C GLU A 228 25.88 -19.47 0.41
N GLY A 229 25.52 -18.32 0.99
CA GLY A 229 26.34 -17.10 0.94
C GLY A 229 26.34 -16.33 -0.38
N ASN A 230 25.53 -16.69 -1.37
CA ASN A 230 25.52 -16.01 -2.68
C ASN A 230 24.15 -15.46 -3.06
N TRP A 231 24.08 -14.15 -3.36
CA TRP A 231 22.93 -13.46 -3.94
C TRP A 231 23.27 -12.96 -5.34
N VAL A 232 22.36 -13.15 -6.28
CA VAL A 232 22.60 -12.95 -7.72
C VAL A 232 21.49 -12.12 -8.35
N SER A 233 21.87 -11.24 -9.27
CA SER A 233 20.99 -10.58 -10.25
C SER A 233 21.62 -10.75 -11.65
N GLU A 234 21.08 -10.08 -12.67
CA GLU A 234 21.58 -10.19 -14.05
C GLU A 234 23.09 -9.90 -14.17
N ASN A 235 23.56 -8.80 -13.58
CA ASN A 235 24.93 -8.33 -13.72
C ASN A 235 25.75 -8.40 -12.43
N TYR A 236 25.10 -8.66 -11.28
CA TYR A 236 25.73 -8.56 -9.98
C TYR A 236 25.69 -9.87 -9.20
N ILE A 237 26.78 -10.13 -8.47
CA ILE A 237 26.87 -11.22 -7.50
C ILE A 237 27.38 -10.62 -6.19
N LEU A 238 26.63 -10.81 -5.10
CA LEU A 238 27.09 -10.57 -3.75
C LEU A 238 27.47 -11.92 -3.13
N MET A 239 28.73 -12.06 -2.71
CA MET A 239 29.27 -13.29 -2.14
C MET A 239 29.70 -13.07 -0.69
N ALA A 240 29.38 -14.00 0.19
CA ALA A 240 29.86 -14.07 1.56
C ALA A 240 31.26 -14.71 1.58
N TRP A 241 32.30 -13.89 1.51
CA TRP A 241 33.69 -14.34 1.51
C TRP A 241 34.56 -13.39 2.35
N LYS A 242 34.94 -13.84 3.55
CA LYS A 242 35.68 -13.03 4.55
C LYS A 242 35.03 -11.66 4.82
N GLY A 243 33.70 -11.67 4.96
CA GLY A 243 32.86 -10.48 4.83
C GLY A 243 31.97 -10.65 3.61
N TYR A 244 31.72 -9.58 2.88
CA TYR A 244 30.98 -9.61 1.62
C TYR A 244 31.78 -8.99 0.49
N VAL A 245 31.65 -9.56 -0.71
CA VAL A 245 32.24 -9.03 -1.94
C VAL A 245 31.15 -8.89 -2.99
N LEU A 246 31.00 -7.70 -3.54
CA LEU A 246 30.15 -7.44 -4.69
C LEU A 246 30.98 -7.51 -5.96
N GLN A 247 30.53 -8.32 -6.89
CA GLN A 247 31.03 -8.39 -8.26
C GLN A 247 30.02 -7.79 -9.23
N GLU A 248 30.53 -7.09 -10.23
CA GLU A 248 29.79 -6.70 -11.43
C GLU A 248 30.44 -7.39 -12.62
N LYS A 249 29.66 -8.20 -13.36
CA LYS A 249 30.13 -8.96 -14.54
C LYS A 249 31.42 -9.76 -14.26
N GLY A 250 31.52 -10.36 -13.07
CA GLY A 250 32.66 -11.16 -12.63
C GLY A 250 33.84 -10.38 -12.05
N ILE A 251 33.80 -9.05 -12.05
CA ILE A 251 34.86 -8.19 -11.51
C ILE A 251 34.48 -7.74 -10.10
N ALA A 252 35.35 -7.97 -9.12
CA ALA A 252 35.14 -7.49 -7.75
C ALA A 252 35.27 -5.96 -7.69
N ILE A 253 34.17 -5.28 -7.38
CA ILE A 253 34.07 -3.81 -7.37
C ILE A 253 33.93 -3.25 -5.95
N TYR A 254 33.40 -4.03 -5.00
CA TYR A 254 33.28 -3.63 -3.60
C TYR A 254 33.52 -4.81 -2.65
N GLY A 255 34.07 -4.54 -1.46
CA GLY A 255 34.26 -5.54 -0.41
C GLY A 255 34.35 -4.96 1.00
N GLY A 256 33.91 -5.72 2.00
CA GLY A 256 33.89 -5.26 3.39
C GLY A 256 33.41 -6.29 4.39
#